data_AF-C1DSG0-F1
#
_entry.id   AF-C1DSG0-F1
#
_cell.length_a   1.000
_cell.length_b   1.000
_cell.length_c   1.000
_cell.angle_alpha   90.00
_cell.angle_beta   90.00
_cell.angle_gamma   90.00
#
_symmetry.space_group_name_H-M   'P 1'
#
loop_
_entity.id
_entity.type
_entity.pdbx_description
1 polymer ?
#
loop_
_entity_poly.entity_id
_entity_poly.type
_entity_poly.pdbx_seq_one_letter_code
_entity_poly.pdbx_strand_id
1 'polypeptide(L)'
;MSKASQTPFKPIERIALGNRLLRLPDVESKTGKSKQAIYAAIRAGTFPAPVPIGRNSVAWLEAEVDQWIADRLTDRARNRAQRKTNPTTQPGKTA
;
A
#
# COMPACT_ATOMS: atom_id res chain seq x y z
N MET A 1 44.40 -29.60 -6.32
CA MET A 1 43.15 -29.55 -5.52
C MET A 1 42.79 -28.09 -5.31
N SER A 2 42.03 -27.48 -6.24
CA SER A 2 41.78 -26.04 -6.24
C SER A 2 40.52 -25.73 -5.42
N LYS A 3 40.68 -24.98 -4.33
CA LYS A 3 39.60 -24.56 -3.43
C LYS A 3 38.68 -23.57 -4.14
N ALA A 4 37.38 -23.80 -4.02
CA ALA A 4 36.32 -22.91 -4.50
C ALA A 4 36.45 -21.51 -3.87
N SER A 5 36.55 -20.49 -4.71
CA SER A 5 36.48 -19.09 -4.32
C SER A 5 35.06 -18.78 -3.85
N GLN A 6 34.84 -18.78 -2.55
CA GLN A 6 33.58 -18.33 -1.97
C GLN A 6 33.54 -16.80 -2.01
N THR A 7 32.81 -16.24 -2.97
CA THR A 7 32.55 -14.80 -3.04
C THR A 7 31.97 -14.33 -1.70
N PRO A 8 32.59 -13.37 -1.00
CA PRO A 8 32.05 -12.88 0.27
C PRO A 8 30.73 -12.17 0.03
N PHE A 9 29.78 -12.37 0.94
CA PHE A 9 28.51 -11.67 0.97
C PHE A 9 28.78 -10.16 1.04
N LYS A 10 28.39 -9.41 0.01
CA LYS A 10 28.44 -7.94 0.01
C LYS A 10 27.22 -7.41 0.75
N PRO A 11 27.38 -6.67 1.87
CA PRO A 11 26.26 -6.05 2.55
C PRO A 11 25.59 -5.04 1.62
N ILE A 12 24.28 -5.16 1.42
CA ILE A 12 23.50 -4.12 0.75
C ILE A 12 23.22 -3.05 1.81
N GLU A 13 23.83 -1.87 1.68
CA GLU A 13 23.71 -0.79 2.67
C GLU A 13 22.28 -0.25 2.80
N ARG A 14 21.53 -0.23 1.70
CA ARG A 14 20.09 0.08 1.71
C ARG A 14 19.43 -0.39 0.42
N ILE A 15 18.26 -1.02 0.53
CA ILE A 15 17.42 -1.29 -0.62
C ILE A 15 16.62 0.00 -0.90
N ALA A 16 16.82 0.64 -2.04
CA ALA A 16 16.16 1.90 -2.40
C ALA A 16 14.63 1.79 -2.64
N LEU A 17 14.02 0.63 -2.38
CA LEU A 17 12.60 0.33 -2.58
C LEU A 17 11.72 0.59 -1.33
N GLY A 18 12.28 1.18 -0.27
CA GLY A 18 11.65 1.23 1.06
C GLY A 18 12.24 0.13 1.93
N ASN A 19 12.75 0.52 3.10
CA ASN A 19 13.77 -0.25 3.82
C ASN A 19 13.27 -1.58 4.41
N ARG A 20 11.96 -1.86 4.38
CA ARG A 20 11.39 -3.01 5.08
C ARG A 20 10.24 -3.67 4.31
N LEU A 21 10.20 -4.99 4.45
CA LEU A 21 9.06 -5.81 4.08
C LEU A 21 8.11 -5.94 5.27
N LEU A 22 6.85 -5.59 5.08
CA LEU A 22 5.81 -5.64 6.09
C LEU A 22 5.09 -6.97 6.03
N ARG A 23 4.94 -7.64 7.18
CA ARG A 23 4.07 -8.81 7.28
C ARG A 23 2.63 -8.35 7.48
N LEU A 24 1.68 -9.27 7.28
CA LEU A 24 0.26 -8.96 7.38
C LEU A 24 -0.11 -8.19 8.68
N PRO A 25 0.37 -8.55 9.88
CA PRO A 25 0.06 -7.78 11.09
C PRO A 25 0.55 -6.34 11.03
N ASP A 26 1.76 -6.09 10.50
CA ASP A 26 2.28 -4.73 10.33
C ASP A 26 1.42 -3.93 9.33
N VAL A 27 0.96 -4.56 8.25
CA VAL A 27 0.07 -3.93 7.26
C VAL A 27 -1.29 -3.60 7.85
N GLU A 28 -1.86 -4.51 8.66
CA GLU A 28 -3.12 -4.27 9.39
C GLU A 28 -2.97 -3.07 10.33
N SER A 29 -1.90 -3.03 11.13
CA SER A 29 -1.61 -1.91 12.03
C SER A 29 -1.39 -0.59 11.28
N LYS A 30 -0.67 -0.62 10.15
CA LYS A 30 -0.31 0.59 9.40
C LYS A 30 -1.49 1.18 8.61
N THR A 31 -2.34 0.32 8.05
CA THR A 31 -3.48 0.74 7.20
C THR A 31 -4.80 0.83 7.96
N GLY A 32 -4.89 0.24 9.16
CA GLY A 32 -6.13 0.08 9.92
C GLY A 32 -7.16 -0.85 9.27
N LYS A 33 -6.77 -1.60 8.22
CA LYS A 33 -7.64 -2.56 7.54
C LYS A 33 -7.51 -3.94 8.18
N SER A 34 -8.63 -4.64 8.28
CA SER A 34 -8.60 -6.07 8.63
C SER A 34 -7.98 -6.89 7.49
N LYS A 35 -7.40 -8.04 7.83
CA LYS A 35 -6.95 -9.07 6.89
C LYS A 35 -7.91 -9.31 5.74
N GLN A 36 -9.20 -9.48 6.04
CA GLN A 36 -10.22 -9.77 5.02
C GLN A 36 -10.40 -8.60 4.06
N ALA A 37 -10.42 -7.36 4.58
CA ALA A 37 -10.51 -6.16 3.77
C ALA A 37 -9.26 -5.97 2.89
N ILE A 38 -8.07 -6.31 3.40
CA ILE A 38 -6.82 -6.30 2.62
C ILE A 38 -6.93 -7.27 1.45
N TYR A 39 -7.27 -8.54 1.69
CA TYR A 39 -7.41 -9.53 0.61
C TYR A 39 -8.53 -9.21 -0.38
N ALA A 40 -9.64 -8.63 0.08
CA ALA A 40 -10.71 -8.15 -0.79
C ALA A 40 -10.22 -7.00 -1.68
N ALA A 41 -9.46 -6.05 -1.12
CA ALA A 41 -8.91 -4.92 -1.86
C ALA A 41 -7.84 -5.37 -2.88
N ILE A 42 -7.04 -6.38 -2.55
CA ILE A 42 -6.09 -7.02 -3.47
C ILE A 42 -6.85 -7.66 -4.64
N ARG A 43 -7.91 -8.43 -4.38
CA ARG A 43 -8.76 -9.02 -5.43
C ARG A 43 -9.41 -7.96 -6.32
N ALA A 44 -9.75 -6.81 -5.74
CA ALA A 44 -10.29 -5.67 -6.47
C ALA A 44 -9.22 -4.82 -7.20
N GLY A 45 -7.92 -5.14 -7.05
CA GLY A 45 -6.83 -4.36 -7.64
C GLY A 45 -6.64 -2.96 -7.02
N THR A 46 -7.18 -2.73 -5.82
CA THR A 46 -7.18 -1.42 -5.14
C THR A 46 -6.20 -1.34 -3.98
N PHE A 47 -5.37 -2.36 -3.79
CA PHE A 47 -4.35 -2.47 -2.76
C PHE A 47 -3.11 -3.20 -3.32
N PRO A 48 -1.88 -2.85 -2.89
CA PRO A 48 -0.66 -3.49 -3.37
C PRO A 48 -0.66 -5.02 -3.22
N ALA A 49 -0.14 -5.70 -4.24
CA ALA A 49 -0.02 -7.15 -4.22
C ALA A 49 1.10 -7.60 -3.27
N PRO A 50 0.92 -8.71 -2.53
CA PRO A 50 1.99 -9.27 -1.70
C PRO A 50 3.12 -9.85 -2.55
N VAL A 51 4.35 -9.68 -2.08
CA VAL A 51 5.56 -10.34 -2.58
C VAL A 51 5.80 -11.63 -1.80
N PRO A 52 5.97 -12.80 -2.46
CA PRO A 52 6.34 -14.03 -1.81
C PRO A 52 7.79 -13.96 -1.30
N ILE A 53 8.00 -14.26 -0.02
CA ILE A 53 9.32 -14.28 0.63
C ILE A 53 9.72 -15.69 1.09
N GLY A 54 8.87 -16.67 0.85
CA GLY A 54 9.11 -18.08 1.18
C GLY A 54 7.89 -18.94 0.85
N ARG A 55 8.00 -20.26 1.08
CA ARG A 55 7.02 -21.26 0.63
C ARG A 55 5.56 -20.95 1.02
N ASN A 56 5.34 -20.48 2.25
CA ASN A 56 4.03 -20.11 2.79
C ASN A 56 4.08 -18.71 3.42
N SER A 57 4.84 -17.81 2.81
CA SER A 57 5.17 -16.53 3.43
C SER A 57 5.17 -15.42 2.41
N VAL A 58 4.41 -14.38 2.72
CA VAL A 58 4.29 -13.18 1.89
C VAL A 58 4.55 -11.93 2.72
N ALA A 59 4.96 -10.86 2.06
CA ALA A 59 5.11 -9.55 2.65
C ALA A 59 4.80 -8.46 1.63
N TRP A 60 4.64 -7.23 2.09
CA TRP A 60 4.44 -6.05 1.25
C TRP A 60 5.66 -5.16 1.34
N LEU A 61 6.00 -4.48 0.25
CA LEU A 61 6.98 -3.39 0.33
C LEU A 61 6.35 -2.25 1.12
N GLU A 62 7.06 -1.79 2.14
CA GLU A 62 6.59 -0.67 2.96
C GLU A 62 6.26 0.56 2.11
N ALA A 63 7.11 0.88 1.13
CA ALA A 63 6.90 2.01 0.24
C ALA A 63 5.61 1.91 -0.58
N GLU A 64 5.20 0.71 -1.02
CA GLU A 64 3.95 0.54 -1.75
C GLU A 64 2.73 0.77 -0.85
N VAL A 65 2.82 0.31 0.41
CA VAL A 65 1.78 0.56 1.40
C VAL A 65 1.70 2.04 1.75
N ASP A 66 2.84 2.71 1.92
CA ASP A 66 2.91 4.15 2.16
C ASP A 66 2.35 4.97 0.99
N GLN A 67 2.71 4.59 -0.24
CA GLN A 67 2.16 5.23 -1.44
C GLN A 67 0.64 5.04 -1.51
N TRP A 68 0.15 3.84 -1.25
CA TRP A 68 -1.28 3.57 -1.20
C TRP A 68 -2.01 4.44 -0.15
N ILE A 69 -1.42 4.66 1.03
CA ILE A 69 -1.98 5.57 2.04
C ILE A 69 -2.02 7.01 1.51
N ALA A 70 -0.93 7.48 0.90
CA ALA A 70 -0.83 8.82 0.34
C ALA A 70 -1.88 9.08 -0.75
N ASP A 71 -2.11 8.10 -1.63
CA ASP A 71 -3.13 8.17 -2.67
C ASP A 71 -4.53 8.31 -2.07
N ARG A 72 -4.85 7.57 -1.00
CA ARG A 72 -6.15 7.67 -0.30
C ARG A 72 -6.37 9.03 0.36
N LEU A 73 -5.31 9.62 0.91
CA LEU A 73 -5.39 10.97 1.47
C LEU A 73 -5.64 12.02 0.37
N THR A 74 -4.98 11.85 -0.77
CA THR A 74 -5.16 12.71 -1.96
C THR A 74 -6.58 12.60 -2.51
N ASP A 75 -7.10 11.39 -2.67
CA ASP A 75 -8.48 11.14 -3.13
C ASP A 75 -9.52 11.75 -2.17
N ARG A 76 -9.29 11.62 -0.85
CA ARG A 76 -10.14 12.26 0.16
C ARG A 76 -10.15 13.78 0.01
N ALA A 77 -8.98 14.38 -0.18
CA ALA A 77 -8.85 15.83 -0.38
C ALA A 77 -9.58 16.28 -1.65
N ARG A 78 -9.40 15.55 -2.76
CA ARG A 78 -10.09 15.81 -4.04
C ARG A 78 -11.60 15.71 -3.91
N ASN A 79 -12.13 14.65 -3.30
CA ASN A 79 -13.57 14.48 -3.10
C ASN A 79 -14.16 15.61 -2.23
N ARG A 80 -13.43 16.04 -1.19
CA ARG A 80 -13.85 17.17 -0.35
C ARG A 80 -13.88 18.49 -1.13
N ALA A 81 -12.94 18.73 -2.03
CA ALA A 81 -12.93 19.92 -2.87
C ALA A 81 -14.12 19.94 -3.85
N GLN A 82 -14.40 18.81 -4.51
CA GLN A 82 -15.53 18.66 -5.44
C GLN A 82 -16.89 18.90 -4.77
N ARG A 83 -17.05 18.45 -3.51
CA ARG A 83 -18.27 18.72 -2.72
C ARG A 83 -18.49 20.20 -2.42
N LYS A 84 -17.44 21.02 -2.40
CA LYS A 84 -17.55 22.47 -2.16
C LYS A 84 -17.93 23.25 -3.43
N THR A 85 -17.62 22.71 -4.61
CA THR A 85 -17.83 23.38 -5.90
C THR A 85 -19.14 23.01 -6.58
N ASN A 86 -19.93 22.10 -6.02
CA ASN A 86 -21.34 21.95 -6.40
C ASN A 86 -22.20 22.82 -5.47
N PRO A 87 -22.47 24.10 -5.84
CA PRO A 87 -23.56 24.80 -5.20
C PRO A 87 -24.84 24.09 -5.61
N THR A 88 -25.48 23.41 -4.65
CA THR A 88 -26.85 22.93 -4.77
C THR A 88 -27.74 24.11 -5.15
N THR A 89 -27.95 24.32 -6.44
CA THR A 89 -29.05 25.13 -6.97
C THR A 89 -30.24 24.19 -7.06
N GLN A 90 -31.13 24.24 -6.06
CA GLN A 90 -32.52 23.83 -6.27
C GLN A 90 -33.29 25.09 -6.68
N PRO A 91 -33.68 25.26 -7.95
CA PRO A 91 -34.67 26.26 -8.29
C PRO A 91 -36.06 25.68 -7.98
N GLY A 92 -36.82 26.40 -7.15
CA GLY A 92 -38.28 26.38 -7.20
C GLY A 92 -38.98 25.11 -6.71
N LYS A 93 -39.31 25.08 -5.41
CA LYS A 93 -40.63 24.60 -5.00
C LYS A 93 -41.40 25.79 -4.42
N THR A 94 -41.95 26.57 -5.33
CA THR A 94 -42.99 27.57 -5.05
C THR A 94 -44.33 26.93 -5.37
N ALA A 95 -45.33 27.23 -4.53
CA ALA A 95 -46.73 26.79 -4.54
C ALA A 95 -47.02 25.44 -3.86
#